data_AF-R1GQV8-F1
#
_entry.id   AF-R1GQV8-F1
#
_cell.length_a   1.000
_cell.length_b   1.000
_cell.length_c   1.000
_cell.angle_alpha   90.00
_cell.angle_beta   90.00
_cell.angle_gamma   90.00
#
_symmetry.space_group_name_H-M   'P 1'
#
loop_
_entity.id
_entity.type
_entity.pdbx_description
1 polymer ?
#
loop_
_entity_poly.entity_id
_entity_poly.type
_entity_poly.pdbx_seq_one_letter_code
_entity_poly.pdbx_strand_id
1 'polypeptide(L)'
;MKNWIVLIFTHGFAIAIGFAAGIYALPILIAPEGPSVEVIESTASKANYSGEFRKDLKDSDTFHWGEGKVSIGPETISLMGELAPGPDYKLYLSPEFVETEADFNRLKPQMQRVGDVKTFQNFLVEVPSDVDPSQFNTVIVWCESFGEFITAARYK
;
A
#
# COMPACT_ATOMS: atom_id res chain seq x y z
N MET A 1 30.74 -28.51 25.99
CA MET A 1 30.75 -27.26 25.19
C MET A 1 30.01 -27.39 23.86
N LYS A 2 30.25 -28.44 23.04
CA LYS A 2 29.59 -28.63 21.73
C LYS A 2 28.05 -28.63 21.76
N ASN A 3 27.42 -29.23 22.78
CA ASN A 3 25.96 -29.29 22.87
C ASN A 3 25.30 -27.93 23.16
N TRP A 4 25.97 -27.05 23.92
CA TRP A 4 25.44 -25.72 24.22
C TRP A 4 25.43 -24.82 22.99
N ILE A 5 26.43 -24.93 22.11
CA ILE A 5 26.48 -24.20 20.84
C ILE A 5 25.31 -24.61 19.94
N VAL A 6 25.06 -25.93 19.83
CA VAL A 6 23.92 -26.43 19.03
C VAL A 6 22.60 -25.94 19.61
N LEU A 7 22.41 -26.00 20.93
CA LEU A 7 21.18 -25.53 21.57
C LEU A 7 20.97 -24.02 21.39
N ILE A 8 22.01 -23.21 21.60
CA ILE A 8 21.93 -21.76 21.38
C ILE A 8 21.57 -21.46 19.93
N PHE A 9 22.18 -22.17 18.98
CA PHE A 9 21.89 -21.96 17.56
C PHE A 9 20.46 -22.36 17.22
N THR A 10 19.99 -23.54 17.62
CA THR A 10 18.64 -24.00 17.27
C THR A 10 17.54 -23.16 17.91
N HIS A 11 17.69 -22.78 19.19
CA HIS A 11 16.70 -21.97 19.89
C HIS A 11 16.76 -20.51 19.44
N GLY A 12 17.96 -19.97 19.21
CA GLY A 12 18.15 -18.63 18.65
C GLY A 12 17.51 -18.51 17.27
N PHE A 13 17.69 -19.54 16.42
CA PHE A 13 17.05 -19.59 15.11
C PHE A 13 15.52 -19.68 15.21
N ALA A 14 14.99 -20.52 16.11
CA ALA A 14 13.54 -20.60 16.34
C ALA A 14 12.94 -19.27 16.81
N ILE A 15 13.63 -18.56 17.73
CA ILE A 15 13.22 -17.22 18.18
C ILE A 15 13.24 -16.22 17.03
N ALA A 16 14.30 -16.22 16.21
CA ALA A 16 14.41 -15.32 15.07
C ALA A 16 13.28 -15.53 14.04
N ILE A 17 12.96 -16.80 13.73
CA ILE A 17 11.82 -17.13 12.85
C ILE A 17 10.51 -16.67 13.47
N GLY A 18 10.27 -17.00 14.75
CA GLY A 18 9.03 -16.61 15.43
C GLY A 18 8.84 -15.10 15.48
N PHE A 19 9.92 -14.35 15.70
CA PHE A 19 9.90 -12.89 15.69
C PHE A 19 9.60 -12.33 14.29
N ALA A 20 10.27 -12.82 13.25
CA ALA A 20 10.03 -12.41 11.87
C ALA A 20 8.59 -12.72 11.42
N ALA A 21 8.09 -13.91 11.74
CA ALA A 21 6.70 -14.30 11.46
C ALA A 21 5.70 -13.40 12.21
N GLY A 22 6.02 -13.03 13.45
CA GLY A 22 5.22 -12.09 14.24
C GLY A 22 5.12 -10.70 13.60
N ILE A 23 6.25 -10.15 13.12
CA ILE A 23 6.25 -8.86 12.40
C ILE A 23 5.38 -8.95 11.14
N TYR A 24 5.49 -10.03 10.37
CA TYR A 24 4.71 -10.22 9.15
C TYR A 24 3.21 -10.39 9.42
N ALA A 25 2.84 -11.12 10.48
CA ALA A 25 1.45 -11.36 10.82
C ALA A 25 0.78 -10.11 11.45
N LEU A 26 1.55 -9.23 12.08
CA LEU A 26 1.00 -8.12 12.86
C LEU A 26 0.10 -7.17 12.04
N PRO A 27 0.48 -6.69 10.83
CA PRO A 27 -0.41 -5.89 9.99
C PRO A 27 -1.77 -6.54 9.74
N ILE A 28 -1.79 -7.86 9.52
CA ILE A 28 -3.02 -8.62 9.27
C ILE A 28 -3.89 -8.67 10.53
N LEU A 29 -3.27 -8.92 11.69
CA LEU A 29 -3.98 -9.08 12.96
C LEU A 29 -4.55 -7.78 13.52
N ILE A 30 -3.95 -6.63 13.19
CA ILE A 30 -4.37 -5.31 13.68
C ILE A 30 -5.15 -4.50 12.64
N ALA A 31 -5.27 -4.99 11.41
CA ALA A 31 -6.02 -4.32 10.37
C ALA A 31 -7.49 -4.13 10.81
N PRO A 32 -8.06 -2.93 10.70
CA PRO A 32 -9.49 -2.74 10.86
C PRO A 32 -10.25 -3.47 9.74
N GLU A 33 -11.55 -3.65 9.96
CA GLU A 33 -12.43 -4.15 8.90
C GLU A 33 -12.43 -3.18 7.70
N GLY A 34 -12.31 -3.76 6.50
CA GLY A 34 -12.38 -3.03 5.24
C GLY A 34 -13.78 -2.45 4.98
N PRO A 35 -13.89 -1.38 4.18
CA PRO A 35 -15.17 -0.89 3.71
C PRO A 35 -15.92 -1.96 2.90
N SER A 36 -17.25 -1.99 3.01
CA SER A 36 -18.08 -2.92 2.24
C SER A 36 -18.06 -2.60 0.75
N VAL A 37 -18.35 -3.60 -0.08
CA VAL A 37 -18.43 -3.46 -1.54
C VAL A 37 -19.41 -2.34 -1.93
N GLU A 38 -20.56 -2.24 -1.27
CA GLU A 38 -21.57 -1.22 -1.54
C GLU A 38 -21.06 0.19 -1.23
N VAL A 39 -20.27 0.36 -0.16
CA VAL A 39 -19.62 1.62 0.18
C VAL A 39 -18.59 1.99 -0.89
N ILE A 40 -17.78 1.02 -1.34
CA ILE A 40 -16.80 1.25 -2.41
C ILE A 40 -17.49 1.64 -3.73
N GLU A 41 -18.54 0.92 -4.14
CA GLU A 41 -19.26 1.18 -5.39
C GLU A 41 -19.95 2.55 -5.38
N SER A 42 -20.66 2.87 -4.29
CA SER A 42 -21.34 4.17 -4.15
C SER A 42 -20.36 5.33 -4.19
N THR A 43 -19.17 5.16 -3.60
CA THR A 43 -18.10 6.16 -3.62
C THR A 43 -17.43 6.24 -5.00
N ALA A 44 -17.14 5.11 -5.62
CA ALA A 44 -16.53 5.01 -6.94
C ALA A 44 -17.40 5.65 -8.03
N SER A 45 -18.73 5.63 -7.88
CA SER A 45 -19.67 6.29 -8.81
C SER A 45 -19.52 7.82 -8.87
N LYS A 46 -18.92 8.43 -7.84
CA LYS A 46 -18.65 9.87 -7.71
C LYS A 46 -17.23 10.25 -8.14
N ALA A 47 -16.42 9.27 -8.55
CA ALA A 47 -15.04 9.51 -8.94
C ALA A 47 -14.95 10.21 -10.31
N ASN A 48 -13.99 11.11 -10.44
CA ASN A 48 -13.71 11.80 -11.70
C ASN A 48 -12.77 10.98 -12.59
N TYR A 49 -11.95 10.12 -11.99
CA TYR A 49 -10.96 9.31 -12.68
C TYR A 49 -10.94 7.88 -12.14
N SER A 50 -10.34 6.97 -12.90
CA SER A 50 -10.04 5.62 -12.44
C SER A 50 -8.73 5.14 -13.06
N GLY A 51 -8.03 4.27 -12.34
CA GLY A 51 -6.88 3.51 -12.81
C GLY A 51 -6.98 2.05 -12.36
N GLU A 52 -5.99 1.25 -12.74
CA GLU A 52 -5.90 -0.16 -12.36
C GLU A 52 -4.55 -0.41 -11.68
N PHE A 53 -4.59 -0.89 -10.44
CA PHE A 53 -3.41 -1.44 -9.78
C PHE A 53 -3.14 -2.84 -10.35
N ARG A 54 -1.86 -3.16 -10.51
CA ARG A 54 -1.41 -4.46 -11.03
C ARG A 54 -0.28 -5.03 -10.16
N LYS A 55 -0.22 -6.35 -10.09
CA LYS A 55 0.81 -7.09 -9.35
C LYS A 55 2.16 -7.15 -10.06
N ASP A 56 2.21 -6.84 -11.36
CA ASP A 56 3.37 -7.05 -12.23
C ASP A 56 4.04 -5.73 -12.63
N LEU A 57 4.11 -4.78 -11.71
CA LEU A 57 4.93 -3.56 -11.87
C LEU A 57 6.39 -3.87 -11.58
N LYS A 58 7.28 -2.97 -12.00
CA LYS A 58 8.72 -3.24 -12.08
C LYS A 58 9.37 -3.68 -10.76
N ASP A 59 9.04 -3.03 -9.64
CA ASP A 59 9.53 -3.40 -8.31
C ASP A 59 8.48 -4.17 -7.48
N SER A 60 7.40 -4.67 -8.10
CA SER A 60 6.47 -5.55 -7.41
C SER A 60 7.07 -6.95 -7.21
N ASP A 61 6.80 -7.54 -6.03
CA ASP A 61 7.26 -8.88 -5.68
C ASP A 61 6.17 -9.68 -4.95
N THR A 62 6.53 -10.84 -4.37
CA THR A 62 5.56 -11.72 -3.67
C THR A 62 4.95 -11.12 -2.41
N PHE A 63 5.62 -10.12 -1.82
CA PHE A 63 5.25 -9.45 -0.57
C PHE A 63 4.81 -7.99 -0.78
N HIS A 64 5.16 -7.37 -1.91
CA HIS A 64 4.85 -5.98 -2.21
C HIS A 64 4.09 -5.87 -3.53
N TRP A 65 2.77 -5.87 -3.43
CA TRP A 65 1.88 -5.81 -4.58
C TRP A 65 0.53 -5.22 -4.22
N GLY A 66 -0.20 -4.78 -5.24
CA GLY A 66 -1.60 -4.40 -5.15
C GLY A 66 -2.30 -4.62 -6.49
N GLU A 67 -3.59 -4.95 -6.44
CA GLU A 67 -4.39 -5.16 -7.65
C GLU A 67 -5.82 -4.66 -7.50
N GLY A 68 -6.43 -4.33 -8.64
CA GLY A 68 -7.82 -3.95 -8.74
C GLY A 68 -8.02 -2.49 -9.12
N LYS A 69 -9.30 -2.13 -9.25
CA LYS A 69 -9.69 -0.83 -9.76
C LYS A 69 -9.62 0.22 -8.66
N VAL A 70 -8.82 1.25 -8.91
CA VAL A 70 -8.75 2.45 -8.06
C VAL A 70 -9.57 3.58 -8.68
N SER A 71 -10.43 4.19 -7.89
CA SER A 71 -11.32 5.29 -8.26
C SER A 71 -10.92 6.55 -7.51
N ILE A 72 -10.68 7.64 -8.24
CA ILE A 72 -10.15 8.90 -7.72
C ILE A 72 -11.24 9.97 -7.84
N GLY A 73 -11.83 10.35 -6.71
CA GLY A 73 -12.79 11.43 -6.58
C GLY A 73 -12.22 12.66 -5.89
N PRO A 74 -12.99 13.77 -5.84
CA PRO A 74 -12.58 14.99 -5.17
C PRO A 74 -12.58 14.86 -3.63
N GLU A 75 -13.41 13.98 -3.07
CA GLU A 75 -13.55 13.80 -1.62
C GLU A 75 -12.90 12.50 -1.13
N THR A 76 -12.75 11.51 -1.99
CA THR A 76 -12.32 10.16 -1.61
C THR A 76 -11.57 9.47 -2.75
N ILE A 77 -10.63 8.61 -2.38
CA ILE A 77 -10.00 7.63 -3.27
C ILE A 77 -10.31 6.24 -2.73
N SER A 78 -10.86 5.39 -3.58
CA SER A 78 -11.26 4.03 -3.20
C SER A 78 -10.59 2.97 -4.06
N LEU A 79 -10.36 1.80 -3.48
CA LEU A 79 -9.92 0.59 -4.18
C LEU A 79 -11.01 -0.48 -4.05
N MET A 80 -11.42 -1.02 -5.20
CA MET A 80 -12.09 -2.31 -5.30
C MET A 80 -11.03 -3.35 -5.69
N GLY A 81 -10.47 -4.05 -4.72
CA GLY A 81 -9.29 -4.87 -4.94
C GLY A 81 -8.58 -5.29 -3.64
N GLU A 82 -7.31 -5.66 -3.77
CA GLU A 82 -6.50 -6.20 -2.68
C GLU A 82 -5.07 -5.64 -2.72
N LEU A 83 -4.47 -5.48 -1.56
CA LEU A 83 -3.08 -5.13 -1.36
C LEU A 83 -2.39 -6.21 -0.52
N ALA A 84 -1.11 -6.45 -0.78
CA ALA A 84 -0.28 -7.21 0.16
C ALA A 84 -0.27 -6.50 1.53
N PRO A 85 -0.44 -7.19 2.67
CA PRO A 85 -0.46 -6.54 3.98
C PRO A 85 0.87 -5.91 4.39
N GLY A 86 0.84 -4.71 4.98
CA GLY A 86 2.05 -4.03 5.49
C GLY A 86 1.75 -2.97 6.55
N PRO A 87 2.74 -2.57 7.37
CA PRO A 87 2.48 -1.84 8.60
C PRO A 87 2.17 -0.35 8.44
N ASP A 88 2.63 0.28 7.36
CA ASP A 88 2.66 1.75 7.27
C ASP A 88 2.41 2.27 5.86
N TYR A 89 1.31 1.82 5.26
CA TYR A 89 0.95 2.21 3.90
C TYR A 89 0.34 3.60 3.85
N LYS A 90 0.86 4.40 2.92
CA LYS A 90 0.38 5.74 2.60
C LYS A 90 -0.06 5.78 1.15
N LEU A 91 -1.11 6.54 0.90
CA LEU A 91 -1.59 6.86 -0.43
C LEU A 91 -1.00 8.19 -0.89
N TYR A 92 -0.38 8.19 -2.07
CA TYR A 92 0.22 9.37 -2.69
C TYR A 92 -0.38 9.64 -4.07
N LEU A 93 -0.41 10.91 -4.45
CA LEU A 93 -0.66 11.37 -5.81
C LEU A 93 0.64 11.91 -6.40
N SER A 94 0.95 11.51 -7.63
CA SER A 94 2.19 11.82 -8.33
C SER A 94 1.92 12.46 -9.71
N PRO A 95 2.71 13.47 -10.12
CA PRO A 95 2.59 14.08 -11.44
C PRO A 95 3.17 13.19 -12.56
N GLU A 96 3.94 12.17 -12.19
CA GLU A 96 4.54 11.18 -13.09
C GLU A 96 4.18 9.76 -12.64
N PHE A 97 4.17 8.84 -13.60
CA PHE A 97 3.99 7.42 -13.27
C PHE A 97 5.25 6.85 -12.63
N VAL A 98 5.05 6.01 -11.61
CA VAL A 98 6.10 5.45 -10.76
C VAL A 98 5.90 3.95 -10.65
N GLU A 99 6.95 3.19 -10.93
CA GLU A 99 6.96 1.73 -10.78
C GLU A 99 8.14 1.21 -9.97
N THR A 100 9.00 2.12 -9.46
CA THR A 100 10.21 1.76 -8.72
C THR A 100 10.37 2.56 -7.44
N GLU A 101 11.06 1.99 -6.43
CA GLU A 101 11.40 2.74 -5.20
C GLU A 101 12.28 3.95 -5.51
N ALA A 102 13.19 3.80 -6.47
CA ALA A 102 14.09 4.87 -6.89
C ALA A 102 13.30 6.06 -7.48
N ASP A 103 12.33 5.78 -8.35
CA ASP A 103 11.45 6.81 -8.91
C ASP A 103 10.56 7.43 -7.85
N PHE A 104 10.02 6.63 -6.92
CA PHE A 104 9.24 7.15 -5.80
C PHE A 104 10.05 8.15 -5.00
N ASN A 105 11.25 7.77 -4.55
CA ASN A 105 12.11 8.65 -3.75
C ASN A 105 12.52 9.91 -4.50
N ARG A 106 12.80 9.81 -5.81
CA ARG A 106 13.12 10.96 -6.67
C ARG A 106 11.95 11.93 -6.80
N LEU A 107 10.73 11.41 -6.93
CA LEU A 107 9.52 12.20 -7.18
C LEU A 107 8.78 12.62 -5.91
N LYS A 108 9.02 11.99 -4.76
CA LYS A 108 8.34 12.24 -3.49
C LYS A 108 8.19 13.72 -3.12
N PRO A 109 9.18 14.62 -3.33
CA PRO A 109 9.01 16.04 -3.05
C PRO A 109 7.96 16.76 -3.90
N GLN A 110 7.57 16.17 -5.03
CA GLN A 110 6.56 16.68 -5.97
C GLN A 110 5.22 15.94 -5.82
N MET A 111 5.14 14.94 -4.94
CA MET A 111 3.94 14.17 -4.68
C MET A 111 3.14 14.79 -3.54
N GLN A 112 1.85 14.51 -3.54
CA GLN A 112 0.96 14.85 -2.43
C GLN A 112 0.56 13.61 -1.68
N ARG A 113 0.87 13.55 -0.38
CA ARG A 113 0.33 12.52 0.51
C ARG A 113 -1.15 12.80 0.75
N VAL A 114 -1.99 11.80 0.51
CA VAL A 114 -3.45 11.88 0.72
C VAL A 114 -3.81 11.38 2.12
N GLY A 115 -3.35 10.19 2.50
CA GLY A 115 -3.73 9.59 3.76
C GLY A 115 -3.09 8.23 4.03
N ASP A 116 -3.51 7.60 5.12
CA ASP A 116 -3.10 6.23 5.47
C ASP A 116 -4.00 5.21 4.78
N VAL A 117 -3.41 4.09 4.35
CA VAL A 117 -4.15 2.90 3.91
C VAL A 117 -3.98 1.85 5.00
N LYS A 118 -5.09 1.52 5.68
CA LYS A 118 -5.07 0.60 6.84
C LYS A 118 -5.75 -0.74 6.57
N THR A 119 -6.44 -0.85 5.43
CA THR A 119 -7.20 -2.02 5.04
C THR A 119 -6.59 -2.59 3.76
N PHE A 120 -6.49 -3.92 3.69
CA PHE A 120 -5.81 -4.61 2.60
C PHE A 120 -6.78 -5.28 1.63
N GLN A 121 -8.02 -5.52 2.04
CA GLN A 121 -9.12 -5.87 1.14
C GLN A 121 -10.03 -4.66 1.00
N ASN A 122 -10.00 -4.04 -0.17
CA ASN A 122 -10.55 -2.72 -0.45
C ASN A 122 -9.98 -1.62 0.47
N PHE A 123 -10.05 -0.38 0.02
CA PHE A 123 -9.83 0.76 0.90
C PHE A 123 -10.68 1.94 0.48
N LEU A 124 -10.85 2.87 1.41
CA LEU A 124 -11.41 4.19 1.16
C LEU A 124 -10.60 5.20 1.97
N VAL A 125 -9.99 6.15 1.29
CA VAL A 125 -9.17 7.22 1.88
C VAL A 125 -9.83 8.55 1.57
N GLU A 126 -10.06 9.37 2.58
CA GLU A 126 -10.55 10.73 2.41
C GLU A 126 -9.46 11.62 1.79
N VAL A 127 -9.85 12.43 0.81
CA VAL A 127 -8.97 13.42 0.18
C VAL A 127 -9.02 14.70 1.02
N PRO A 128 -7.87 15.17 1.54
CA PRO A 128 -7.83 16.44 2.27
C PRO A 128 -8.29 17.60 1.38
N SER A 129 -8.92 18.62 1.96
CA SER A 129 -9.55 19.71 1.20
C SER A 129 -8.57 20.61 0.44
N ASP A 130 -7.28 20.55 0.78
CA ASP A 130 -6.18 21.23 0.11
C ASP A 130 -5.55 20.41 -1.03
N VAL A 131 -6.01 19.17 -1.25
CA VAL A 131 -5.51 18.27 -2.30
C VAL A 131 -6.46 18.29 -3.49
N ASP A 132 -5.94 18.65 -4.67
CA ASP A 132 -6.64 18.54 -5.95
C ASP A 132 -6.07 17.37 -6.79
N PRO A 133 -6.77 16.22 -6.87
CA PRO A 133 -6.32 15.10 -7.70
C PRO A 133 -6.20 15.42 -9.18
N SER A 134 -6.79 16.52 -9.66
CA SER A 134 -6.68 16.95 -11.04
C SER A 134 -5.26 17.42 -11.42
N GLN A 135 -4.42 17.76 -10.45
CA GLN A 135 -3.04 18.21 -10.69
C GLN A 135 -2.04 17.06 -10.91
N PHE A 136 -2.48 15.81 -10.71
CA PHE A 136 -1.64 14.61 -10.77
C PHE A 136 -2.19 13.63 -11.81
N ASN A 137 -1.38 12.65 -12.22
CA ASN A 137 -1.79 11.60 -13.17
C ASN A 137 -1.69 10.18 -12.61
N THR A 138 -1.06 10.00 -11.45
CA THR A 138 -0.76 8.70 -10.89
C THR A 138 -1.11 8.65 -9.42
N VAL A 139 -1.70 7.54 -8.98
CA VAL A 139 -1.91 7.20 -7.57
C VAL A 139 -0.98 6.05 -7.18
N ILE A 140 -0.40 6.11 -5.99
CA ILE A 140 0.64 5.19 -5.52
C ILE A 140 0.34 4.78 -4.09
N VAL A 141 0.51 3.49 -3.78
CA VAL A 141 0.58 2.99 -2.40
C VAL A 141 2.04 2.72 -2.05
N TRP A 142 2.50 3.30 -0.94
CA TRP A 142 3.89 3.24 -0.49
C TRP A 142 3.98 2.89 0.99
N CYS A 143 4.92 2.01 1.37
CA CYS A 143 5.22 1.73 2.77
C CYS A 143 6.31 2.67 3.29
N GLU A 144 5.95 3.64 4.15
CA GLU A 144 6.93 4.62 4.68
C GLU A 144 7.96 3.99 5.62
N SER A 145 7.53 3.06 6.48
CA SER A 145 8.39 2.47 7.49
C SER A 145 9.48 1.56 6.91
N PHE A 146 9.23 0.91 5.77
CA PHE A 146 10.20 0.02 5.12
C PHE A 146 10.79 0.59 3.83
N GLY A 147 10.20 1.65 3.28
CA GLY A 147 10.67 2.24 2.03
C GLY A 147 10.38 1.35 0.81
N GLU A 148 9.22 0.70 0.80
CA GLU A 148 8.85 -0.32 -0.18
C GLU A 148 7.72 0.15 -1.09
N PHE A 149 7.87 -0.12 -2.39
CA PHE A 149 6.86 0.17 -3.40
C PHE A 149 5.78 -0.93 -3.41
N ILE A 150 4.51 -0.56 -3.23
CA ILE A 150 3.41 -1.56 -3.19
C ILE A 150 2.74 -1.68 -4.55
N THR A 151 2.20 -0.57 -5.07
CA THR A 151 1.59 -0.53 -6.40
C THR A 151 1.34 0.91 -6.84
N ALA A 152 1.10 1.12 -8.13
CA ALA A 152 0.71 2.40 -8.69
C ALA A 152 -0.21 2.24 -9.90
N ALA A 153 -1.03 3.25 -10.15
CA ALA A 153 -1.92 3.31 -11.31
C ALA A 153 -1.93 4.71 -11.90
N ARG A 154 -1.74 4.79 -13.21
CA ARG A 154 -2.00 6.01 -13.97
C ARG A 154 -3.52 6.14 -14.18
N TYR A 155 -4.08 7.30 -13.90
CA TYR A 155 -5.52 7.61 -14.06
C TYR A 155 -5.80 8.78 -15.02
N LYS A 156 -4.75 9.40 -15.58
CA LYS A 156 -4.78 10.36 -16.70
C LYS A 156 -3.70 10.03 -17.72
#